data_AF-A0A3A6Q1P3-F1
#
_entry.id   AF-A0A3A6Q1P3-F1
#
_cell.length_a   1.000
_cell.length_b   1.000
_cell.length_c   1.000
_cell.angle_alpha   90.00
_cell.angle_beta   90.00
_cell.angle_gamma   90.00
#
_symmetry.space_group_name_H-M   'P 1'
#
loop_
_entity.id
_entity.type
_entity.pdbx_description
1 polymer ?
#
loop_
_entity_poly.entity_id
_entity_poly.type
_entity_poly.pdbx_seq_one_letter_code
_entity_poly.pdbx_strand_id
1 'polypeptide(L)' 'MIDAETETRIVEKAEYIDEAVTVLARKQDLDRETYLADREQRAVVEREFQTAIEACLDIAELLIESQGEYLRL' A
#
# COMPACT_ATOMS: atom_id res chain seq x y z
N MET A 1 -13.08 -15.50 -12.77
CA MET A 1 -13.13 -14.14 -13.35
C MET A 1 -13.37 -13.23 -12.18
N ILE A 2 -12.48 -12.26 -11.94
CA ILE A 2 -12.66 -11.30 -10.83
C ILE A 2 -13.91 -10.50 -11.15
N ASP A 3 -14.82 -10.35 -10.18
CA ASP A 3 -16.02 -9.54 -10.35
C ASP A 3 -15.69 -8.03 -10.33
N ALA A 4 -16.58 -7.21 -10.87
CA ALA A 4 -16.34 -5.78 -11.04
C ALA A 4 -16.19 -5.03 -9.70
N GLU A 5 -16.79 -5.52 -8.61
CA GLU A 5 -16.64 -4.92 -7.28
C GLU A 5 -15.22 -5.18 -6.76
N THR A 6 -14.73 -6.42 -6.85
CA THR A 6 -13.36 -6.77 -6.48
C THR A 6 -12.33 -6.01 -7.33
N GLU A 7 -12.56 -5.86 -8.63
CA GLU A 7 -11.69 -5.05 -9.51
C GLU A 7 -11.63 -3.59 -9.05
N THR A 8 -12.78 -2.99 -8.75
CA THR A 8 -12.86 -1.61 -8.25
C THR A 8 -12.08 -1.44 -6.95
N ARG A 9 -12.25 -2.36 -5.99
CA ARG A 9 -11.54 -2.34 -4.71
C ARG A 9 -10.02 -2.48 -4.88
N ILE A 10 -9.56 -3.31 -5.82
CA ILE A 10 -8.13 -3.45 -6.12
C ILE A 10 -7.57 -2.12 -6.66
N VAL A 11 -8.28 -1.45 -7.57
CA VAL A 11 -7.86 -0.16 -8.12
C VAL A 11 -7.78 0.90 -7.02
N GLU A 12 -8.79 1.01 -6.15
CA GLU A 12 -8.77 1.95 -5.02
C GLU A 12 -7.56 1.71 -4.09
N LYS A 13 -7.23 0.44 -3.81
CA LYS A 13 -6.05 0.10 -3.00
C LYS A 13 -4.74 0.44 -3.71
N ALA A 14 -4.69 0.29 -5.03
CA ALA A 14 -3.51 0.68 -5.82
C ALA A 14 -3.29 2.20 -5.79
N GLU A 15 -4.37 3.00 -5.75
CA GLU A 15 -4.26 4.46 -5.57
C GLU A 15 -3.62 4.82 -4.22
N TYR A 16 -3.98 4.12 -3.12
CA TYR A 16 -3.33 4.32 -1.83
C TYR A 16 -1.84 3.98 -1.84
N ILE A 17 -1.44 2.96 -2.62
CA ILE A 17 -0.03 2.63 -2.81
C ILE A 17 0.67 3.77 -3.55
N ASP A 18 0.08 4.29 -4.63
CA ASP A 18 0.67 5.40 -5.40
C ASP A 18 0.86 6.67 -4.57
N GLU A 19 -0.14 7.04 -3.78
CA GLU A 19 -0.07 8.18 -2.87
C GLU A 19 1.06 8.02 -1.85
N ALA A 20 1.11 6.86 -1.17
CA ALA A 20 2.13 6.57 -0.16
C ALA A 20 3.54 6.54 -0.75
N VAL A 21 3.72 5.86 -1.88
CA VAL A 21 5.01 5.78 -2.59
C VAL A 21 5.44 7.14 -3.10
N THR A 22 4.52 7.99 -3.55
CA THR A 22 4.82 9.38 -3.95
C THR A 22 5.38 10.18 -2.78
N VAL A 23 4.85 10.04 -1.57
CA VAL A 23 5.38 10.71 -0.38
C VAL A 23 6.76 10.16 -0.02
N LEU A 24 6.95 8.84 -0.08
CA LEU A 24 8.24 8.18 0.18
C LEU A 24 9.32 8.59 -0.83
N ALA A 25 8.97 8.68 -2.11
CA ALA A 25 9.89 9.08 -3.18
C ALA A 25 10.43 10.49 -2.98
N ARG A 26 9.61 11.42 -2.44
CA ARG A 26 10.06 12.78 -2.08
C ARG A 26 11.06 12.80 -0.91
N LYS A 27 11.18 11.69 -0.17
CA LYS A 27 12.02 11.53 1.00
C LYS A 27 13.21 10.59 0.77
N GLN A 28 13.39 10.08 -0.46
CA GLN A 28 14.40 9.07 -0.78
C GLN A 28 15.84 9.53 -0.58
N ASP A 29 16.09 10.83 -0.70
CA ASP A 29 17.43 11.44 -0.59
C ASP A 29 17.77 11.90 0.84
N LEU A 30 16.89 11.62 1.82
CA LEU A 30 17.19 11.94 3.22
C LEU A 30 18.37 11.11 3.72
N ASP A 31 19.40 11.81 4.18
CA ASP A 31 20.49 11.15 4.89
C ASP A 31 20.03 10.67 6.28
N ARG A 32 20.80 9.74 6.83
CA ARG A 32 20.47 9.08 8.10
C ARG A 32 20.46 10.04 9.30
N GLU A 33 21.35 11.02 9.34
CA GLU A 33 21.43 11.96 10.46
C GLU A 33 20.21 12.87 10.47
N THR A 34 19.86 13.44 9.31
CA THR A 34 18.65 14.25 9.12
C THR A 34 17.39 13.47 9.48
N TYR A 35 17.26 12.24 8.99
CA TYR A 35 16.13 11.36 9.32
C TYR A 35 16.03 11.06 10.83
N LEU A 36 17.15 10.82 11.52
CA LEU A 36 17.16 10.54 12.95
C LEU A 36 16.98 11.79 13.83
N ALA A 37 17.23 12.99 13.30
CA ALA A 37 17.02 14.24 14.02
C ALA A 37 15.54 14.65 14.10
N ASP A 38 14.71 14.25 13.13
CA ASP A 38 13.31 14.67 13.04
C ASP A 38 12.32 13.51 13.28
N ARG A 39 11.69 13.51 14.47
CA ARG A 39 10.70 12.48 14.84
C ARG A 39 9.43 12.54 13.98
N GLU A 40 8.97 13.73 13.61
CA GLU A 40 7.75 13.89 12.81
C GLU A 40 7.97 13.35 11.41
N GLN A 41 9.13 13.66 10.82
CA GLN A 41 9.52 13.11 9.54
C GLN A 41 9.61 11.58 9.55
N ARG A 42 10.16 10.97 10.62
CA ARG A 42 10.17 9.51 10.76
C ARG A 42 8.77 8.92 10.82
N ALA A 43 7.90 9.51 11.62
CA ALA A 43 6.52 9.05 11.75
C ALA A 43 5.78 9.07 10.41
N VAL A 44 6.02 10.09 9.58
CA VAL A 44 5.48 10.13 8.21
C VAL A 44 6.02 8.96 7.39
N VAL A 45 7.35 8.78 7.31
CA VAL A 45 7.95 7.68 6.53
C VAL A 45 7.45 6.30 6.99
N GLU A 46 7.42 6.06 8.29
CA GLU A 46 6.92 4.81 8.88
C GLU A 46 5.45 4.59 8.53
N ARG A 47 4.63 5.63 8.59
CA ARG A 47 3.20 5.56 8.26
C ARG A 47 2.98 5.28 6.78
N GLU A 48 3.69 5.94 5.88
CA GLU A 48 3.53 5.70 4.43
C GLU A 48 3.98 4.30 4.03
N PHE A 49 5.07 3.79 4.62
CA PHE A 49 5.45 2.39 4.43
C PHE A 49 4.38 1.43 4.93
N GLN A 50 3.82 1.67 6.11
CA GLN A 50 2.73 0.86 6.65
C GLN A 50 1.51 0.87 5.71
N THR A 51 1.07 2.05 5.26
CA THR A 51 -0.06 2.21 4.32
C THR A 51 0.16 1.41 3.04
N ALA A 52 1.34 1.55 2.42
CA ALA A 52 1.64 0.84 1.17
C ALA A 52 1.65 -0.68 1.36
N ILE A 53 2.23 -1.17 2.48
CA ILE A 53 2.27 -2.61 2.79
C ILE A 53 0.86 -3.15 3.07
N GLU A 54 0.06 -2.46 3.88
CA GLU A 54 -1.32 -2.85 4.17
C GLU A 54 -2.16 -2.91 2.89
N ALA A 55 -2.07 -1.90 2.02
CA ALA A 55 -2.77 -1.92 0.74
C ALA A 55 -2.31 -3.07 -0.19
N CYS A 56 -1.02 -3.41 -0.19
CA CYS A 56 -0.52 -4.59 -0.93
C CYS A 56 -1.11 -5.90 -0.38
N LEU A 57 -1.19 -6.02 0.95
CA LEU A 57 -1.77 -7.20 1.61
C LEU A 57 -3.27 -7.31 1.33
N ASP A 58 -4.01 -6.20 1.39
CA ASP A 58 -5.44 -6.14 1.05
C ASP A 58 -5.69 -6.61 -0.40
N ILE A 59 -4.87 -6.14 -1.35
CA ILE A 59 -4.98 -6.58 -2.76
C ILE A 59 -4.70 -8.09 -2.86
N ALA A 60 -3.67 -8.60 -2.18
CA ALA A 60 -3.36 -10.01 -2.20
C ALA A 60 -4.50 -10.87 -1.62
N GLU A 61 -5.14 -10.43 -0.54
CA GLU A 61 -6.30 -11.09 0.05
C GLU A 61 -7.48 -11.13 -0.93
N LEU A 62 -7.84 -10.00 -1.55
CA LEU A 62 -8.89 -9.93 -2.58
C LEU A 62 -8.65 -10.88 -3.77
N LEU A 63 -7.39 -10.97 -4.22
CA LEU A 63 -7.01 -11.87 -5.30
C LEU A 63 -7.11 -13.34 -4.91
N ILE A 64 -6.80 -13.68 -3.66
CA ILE A 64 -6.91 -15.06 -3.15
C ILE A 64 -8.38 -15.44 -2.96
N GLU A 65 -9.19 -14.55 -2.37
CA GLU A 65 -10.61 -14.77 -2.13
C GLU A 65 -11.39 -14.98 -3.43
N SER A 66 -11.17 -14.12 -4.43
CA SER A 66 -11.80 -14.23 -5.74
C SER A 66 -11.41 -15.53 -6.49
N GLN A 67 -10.24 -16.10 -6.21
CA GLN A 67 -9.84 -17.43 -6.73
C GLN A 67 -10.43 -18.58 -5.92
N GLY A 68 -10.58 -18.41 -4.60
CA GLY A 68 -11.18 -19.39 -3.69
C GLY A 68 -12.68 -19.58 -3.91
N GLU A 69 -13.41 -18.52 -4.24
CA GLU A 69 -14.81 -18.61 -4.66
C GLU A 69 -14.98 -19.38 -5.97
N TYR A 70 -14.03 -19.25 -6.90
CA TYR A 70 -14.05 -19.98 -8.17
C TYR A 70 -13.87 -21.49 -8.01
N LEU A 71 -13.17 -21.95 -6.96
CA LEU A 71 -12.97 -23.39 -6.67
C LEU A 71 -14.15 -24.03 -5.92
N ARG A 72 -15.12 -23.23 -5.44
CA ARG A 72 -16.32 -23.70 -4.73
C ARG A 72 -17.59 -23.72 -5.58
N LEU A 73 -17.51 -23.23 -6.82
CA LEU A 73 -18.57 -23.23 -7.84
C LEU A 73 -18.31 -24.31 -8.90
#